data_AF-A0A0B1T630-F1
#
_entry.id   AF-A0A0B1T630-F1
#
_cell.length_a   1.000
_cell.length_b   1.000
_cell.length_c   1.000
_cell.angle_alpha   90.00
_cell.angle_beta   90.00
_cell.angle_gamma   90.00
#
_symmetry.space_group_name_H-M   'P 1'
#
loop_
_entity.id
_entity.type
_entity.pdbx_description
1 polymer ?
#
loop_
_entity_poly.entity_id
_entity_poly.type
_entity_poly.pdbx_seq_one_letter_code
_entity_poly.pdbx_strand_id
1 'polypeptide(L)'
;MLFTENHLAFFLGDAEDVTYCVAVQPPRFMTTSADGCIRLYNTTTKEREWRKSFGDGINCASTDPSGLLLVIGFTTGSWSVLDLSSQDTVFEQNESTQPITAIQFAPNGVHLFVASKDLSATIYRMDSPQRFQRIARIGALSSFAISPDWDVDSQYIRANSTVGHIYHCGFKNV
;
A
#
# COMPACT_ATOMS: atom_id res chain seq x y z
N MET A 1 15.12 -35.14 -10.01
CA MET A 1 15.07 -33.80 -10.62
C MET A 1 15.82 -32.88 -9.69
N LEU A 2 17.07 -32.53 -10.04
CA LEU A 2 17.96 -31.74 -9.20
C LEU A 2 17.48 -30.29 -9.22
N PHE A 3 17.21 -29.70 -8.06
CA PHE A 3 17.07 -28.25 -7.93
C PHE A 3 18.47 -27.65 -8.13
N THR A 4 18.78 -27.27 -9.37
CA THR A 4 20.05 -26.61 -9.72
C THR A 4 19.96 -25.12 -9.41
N GLU A 5 20.96 -24.67 -8.64
CA GLU A 5 21.38 -23.29 -8.36
C GLU A 5 20.43 -22.38 -7.56
N ASN A 6 20.90 -22.01 -6.36
CA ASN A 6 20.32 -20.98 -5.53
C ASN A 6 20.59 -19.61 -6.19
N HIS A 7 19.70 -19.17 -7.09
CA HIS A 7 19.81 -17.86 -7.76
C HIS A 7 19.42 -16.70 -6.83
N LEU A 8 20.08 -16.59 -5.67
CA LEU A 8 19.92 -15.44 -4.79
C LEU A 8 20.61 -14.23 -5.42
N ALA A 9 19.84 -13.19 -5.75
CA ALA A 9 20.36 -11.91 -6.22
C ALA A 9 20.06 -10.83 -5.19
N PHE A 10 21.05 -9.96 -4.94
CA PHE A 10 20.89 -8.81 -4.05
C PHE A 10 20.70 -7.54 -4.87
N PHE A 11 19.70 -6.75 -4.48
CA PHE A 11 19.45 -5.42 -5.02
C PHE A 11 19.73 -4.40 -3.93
N LEU A 12 20.77 -3.59 -4.12
CA LEU A 12 21.12 -2.52 -3.20
C LEU A 12 20.47 -1.22 -3.70
N GLY A 13 19.89 -0.42 -2.80
CA GLY A 13 19.45 0.92 -3.18
C GLY A 13 18.46 1.61 -2.24
N ASP A 14 17.64 0.85 -1.50
CA ASP A 14 16.81 1.39 -0.42
C ASP A 14 17.70 1.78 0.77
N ALA A 15 17.55 3.01 1.27
CA ALA A 15 18.42 3.54 2.33
C ALA A 15 17.89 3.21 3.74
N GLU A 16 16.59 2.95 3.84
CA GLU A 16 15.88 2.56 5.06
C GLU A 16 14.99 1.34 4.76
N ASP A 17 14.28 0.85 5.77
CA ASP A 17 13.39 -0.31 5.68
C ASP A 17 12.49 -0.29 4.44
N VAL A 18 12.47 -1.39 3.70
CA VAL A 18 11.55 -1.60 2.57
C VAL A 18 10.17 -1.90 3.12
N THR A 19 9.20 -1.06 2.80
CA THR A 19 7.82 -1.14 3.31
C THR A 19 6.87 -1.87 2.36
N TYR A 20 7.22 -1.99 1.09
CA TYR A 20 6.49 -2.78 0.10
C TYR A 20 7.42 -3.23 -1.03
N CYS A 21 7.19 -4.41 -1.59
CA CYS A 21 7.92 -4.93 -2.74
C CYS A 21 6.95 -5.73 -3.62
N VAL A 22 6.87 -5.40 -4.91
CA VAL A 22 5.86 -5.96 -5.81
C VAL A 22 6.38 -6.09 -7.24
N ALA A 23 5.98 -7.15 -7.94
CA ALA A 23 6.20 -7.25 -9.38
C ALA A 23 5.32 -6.22 -10.11
N VAL A 24 5.84 -5.59 -11.16
CA VAL A 24 5.08 -4.63 -11.97
C VAL A 24 4.82 -5.22 -13.36
N GLN A 25 5.87 -5.29 -14.18
CA GLN A 25 5.85 -5.96 -15.48
C GLN A 25 7.20 -6.66 -15.66
N PRO A 26 7.27 -7.96 -15.93
CA PRO A 26 8.55 -8.65 -16.13
C PRO A 26 9.43 -7.94 -17.16
N PRO A 27 10.75 -7.80 -16.90
CA PRO A 27 11.51 -8.30 -15.76
C PRO A 27 11.64 -7.27 -14.62
N ARG A 28 10.59 -6.54 -14.26
CA ARG A 28 10.66 -5.42 -13.30
C ARG A 28 9.84 -5.65 -12.03
N PHE A 29 10.39 -5.14 -10.93
CA PHE A 29 9.72 -5.03 -9.65
C PHE A 29 9.96 -3.64 -9.05
N MET A 30 9.12 -3.27 -8.11
CA MET A 30 9.15 -1.97 -7.46
C MET A 30 9.19 -2.13 -5.95
N THR A 31 9.92 -1.25 -5.28
CA THR A 31 9.94 -1.13 -3.82
C THR A 31 9.45 0.25 -3.39
N THR A 32 8.87 0.30 -2.19
CA THR A 32 8.72 1.53 -1.41
C THR A 32 9.54 1.41 -0.13
N SER A 33 10.08 2.52 0.36
CA SER A 33 10.93 2.52 1.56
C SER A 33 10.58 3.65 2.53
N ALA A 34 10.86 3.43 3.80
CA ALA A 34 10.73 4.42 4.86
C ALA A 34 11.59 5.69 4.61
N ASP A 35 12.56 5.63 3.68
CA ASP A 35 13.32 6.80 3.20
C ASP A 35 12.51 7.75 2.29
N GLY A 36 11.21 7.46 2.09
CA GLY A 36 10.30 8.29 1.33
C GLY A 36 10.42 8.12 -0.18
N CYS A 37 11.07 7.05 -0.64
CA CYS A 37 11.28 6.81 -2.06
C CYS A 37 10.60 5.54 -2.55
N ILE A 38 10.27 5.60 -3.84
CA ILE A 38 9.88 4.46 -4.66
C ILE A 38 11.01 4.18 -5.63
N ARG A 39 11.32 2.90 -5.86
CA ARG A 39 12.36 2.48 -6.79
C ARG A 39 11.85 1.36 -7.70
N LEU A 40 12.15 1.47 -8.98
CA LEU A 40 11.90 0.42 -9.98
C LEU A 40 13.23 -0.26 -10.32
N TYR A 41 13.25 -1.58 -10.29
CA TYR A 41 14.42 -2.40 -10.56
C TYR A 41 14.16 -3.35 -11.71
N ASN A 42 15.22 -3.66 -12.45
CA ASN A 42 15.22 -4.68 -13.48
C ASN A 42 15.93 -5.94 -12.98
N THR A 43 15.21 -7.06 -12.93
CA THR A 43 15.73 -8.33 -12.40
C THR A 43 16.83 -8.93 -13.27
N THR A 44 16.86 -8.59 -14.56
CA THR A 44 17.85 -9.11 -15.51
C THR A 44 19.18 -8.37 -15.37
N THR A 45 19.14 -7.03 -15.38
CA THR A 45 20.37 -6.22 -15.26
C THR A 45 20.85 -6.07 -13.82
N LYS A 46 19.96 -6.30 -12.84
CA LYS A 46 20.19 -6.07 -11.40
C LYS A 46 20.41 -4.59 -11.05
N GLU A 47 19.85 -3.70 -11.87
CA GLU A 47 20.01 -2.25 -11.71
C GLU A 47 18.68 -1.57 -11.38
N ARG A 48 18.78 -0.40 -10.74
CA ARG A 48 17.64 0.51 -10.53
C ARG A 48 17.43 1.34 -11.79
N GLU A 49 16.29 1.17 -12.44
CA GLU A 49 15.92 1.93 -13.64
C GLU A 49 15.29 3.29 -13.31
N TRP A 50 14.60 3.40 -12.19
CA TRP A 50 13.86 4.62 -11.83
C TRP A 50 13.76 4.82 -10.31
N ARG A 51 13.63 6.08 -9.91
CA ARG A 51 13.39 6.50 -8.52
C ARG A 51 12.51 7.75 -8.47
N LYS A 52 11.56 7.78 -7.55
CA LYS A 52 10.81 8.99 -7.16
C LYS A 52 10.85 9.19 -5.65
N SER A 53 11.09 10.43 -5.24
CA SER A 53 11.16 10.84 -3.84
C SER A 53 9.93 11.67 -3.50
N PHE A 54 9.27 11.35 -2.39
CA PHE A 54 8.11 12.10 -1.88
C PHE A 54 8.48 13.04 -0.73
N GLY A 55 9.69 12.93 -0.16
CA GLY A 55 10.15 13.76 0.95
C GLY A 55 9.65 13.27 2.31
N ASP A 56 8.44 12.74 2.37
CA ASP A 56 7.88 12.08 3.54
C ASP A 56 8.13 10.56 3.51
N GLY A 57 8.42 9.97 4.68
CA GLY A 57 8.65 8.53 4.79
C GLY A 57 7.43 7.71 4.42
N ILE A 58 7.63 6.64 3.63
CA ILE A 58 6.55 5.72 3.24
C ILE A 58 6.45 4.61 4.28
N ASN A 59 5.31 4.50 4.95
CA ASN A 59 5.09 3.51 6.00
C ASN A 59 4.39 2.24 5.48
N CYS A 60 3.56 2.36 4.45
CA CYS A 60 2.90 1.23 3.82
C CYS A 60 2.52 1.56 2.37
N ALA A 61 2.34 0.55 1.54
CA ALA A 61 1.85 0.72 0.18
C ALA A 61 1.09 -0.53 -0.28
N SER A 62 0.32 -0.38 -1.36
CA SER A 62 -0.40 -1.49 -2.01
C SER A 62 -0.64 -1.16 -3.48
N THR A 63 -0.56 -2.17 -4.35
CA THR A 63 -0.97 -2.04 -5.75
C THR A 63 -2.44 -2.39 -5.91
N ASP A 64 -3.12 -1.75 -6.86
CA ASP A 64 -4.45 -2.19 -7.25
C ASP A 64 -4.40 -3.53 -8.01
N PRO A 65 -5.53 -4.24 -8.17
CA PRO A 65 -5.57 -5.54 -8.86
C PRO A 65 -5.12 -5.51 -10.32
N SER A 66 -5.23 -4.36 -11.01
CA SER A 66 -4.73 -4.22 -12.38
C SER A 66 -3.22 -3.99 -12.46
N GLY A 67 -2.57 -3.64 -11.34
CA GLY A 67 -1.15 -3.32 -11.28
C GLY A 67 -0.77 -2.00 -11.95
N LEU A 68 -1.74 -1.10 -12.15
CA LEU A 68 -1.54 0.21 -12.78
C LEU A 68 -1.44 1.34 -11.76
N LEU A 69 -1.99 1.17 -10.56
CA LEU A 69 -2.00 2.15 -9.49
C LEU A 69 -1.23 1.61 -8.28
N LEU A 70 -0.47 2.50 -7.65
CA LEU A 70 0.13 2.27 -6.34
C LEU A 70 -0.44 3.28 -5.35
N VAL A 71 -1.08 2.79 -4.29
CA VAL A 71 -1.43 3.61 -3.13
C VAL A 71 -0.32 3.57 -2.10
N ILE A 72 -0.04 4.72 -1.51
CA ILE A 72 1.11 4.95 -0.62
C ILE A 72 0.60 5.65 0.62
N GLY A 73 0.87 5.10 1.80
CA GLY A 73 0.59 5.70 3.09
C GLY A 73 1.86 6.25 3.74
N PHE A 74 1.83 7.51 4.16
CA PHE A 74 2.99 8.22 4.68
C PHE A 74 3.02 8.26 6.22
N THR A 75 4.21 8.53 6.77
CA THR A 75 4.42 8.75 8.20
C THR A 75 3.75 10.02 8.72
N THR A 76 3.43 10.96 7.83
CA THR A 76 2.74 12.23 8.14
C THR A 76 1.23 12.08 8.27
N GLY A 77 0.66 10.92 7.92
CA GLY A 77 -0.79 10.66 7.97
C GLY A 77 -1.54 11.06 6.69
N SER A 78 -0.81 11.46 5.66
CA SER A 78 -1.33 11.55 4.29
C SER A 78 -1.21 10.21 3.57
N TRP A 79 -1.94 10.08 2.46
CA TRP A 79 -1.74 9.02 1.49
C TRP A 79 -1.96 9.54 0.07
N SER A 80 -1.32 8.90 -0.90
CA SER A 80 -1.36 9.30 -2.31
C SER A 80 -1.53 8.09 -3.24
N VAL A 81 -1.99 8.37 -4.46
CA VAL A 81 -2.09 7.38 -5.54
C VAL A 81 -1.13 7.80 -6.65
N LEU A 82 -0.28 6.87 -7.06
CA LEU A 82 0.65 7.00 -8.17
C LEU A 82 0.14 6.15 -9.34
N ASP A 83 0.02 6.76 -10.52
CA ASP A 83 -0.16 6.01 -11.76
C ASP A 83 1.21 5.47 -12.20
N LEU A 84 1.34 4.15 -12.33
CA LEU A 84 2.60 3.49 -12.64
C LEU A 84 2.98 3.57 -14.12
N SER A 85 2.03 3.90 -14.99
CA SER A 85 2.28 4.09 -16.42
C SER A 85 2.89 5.47 -16.71
N SER A 86 2.33 6.53 -16.10
CA SER A 86 2.84 7.90 -16.26
C SER A 86 3.88 8.28 -15.21
N GLN A 87 3.93 7.55 -14.09
CA GLN A 87 4.74 7.86 -12.90
C GLN A 87 4.32 9.16 -12.21
N ASP A 88 3.10 9.62 -12.45
CA ASP A 88 2.53 10.83 -11.87
C ASP A 88 1.67 10.53 -10.65
N THR A 89 1.73 11.42 -9.66
CA THR A 89 0.80 11.37 -8.53
C THR A 89 -0.54 11.89 -9.03
N VAL A 90 -1.57 11.05 -8.99
CA VAL A 90 -2.90 11.36 -9.53
C VAL A 90 -3.92 11.73 -8.46
N PHE A 91 -3.62 11.43 -7.19
CA PHE A 91 -4.47 11.76 -6.05
C PHE A 91 -3.64 11.88 -4.78
N GLU A 92 -4.04 12.79 -3.88
CA GLU A 92 -3.47 12.95 -2.55
C GLU A 92 -4.57 13.27 -1.55
N GLN A 93 -4.46 12.73 -0.33
CA GLN A 93 -5.42 12.95 0.73
C GLN A 93 -4.73 12.98 2.09
N ASN A 94 -5.05 14.01 2.87
CA ASN A 94 -4.71 14.08 4.29
C ASN A 94 -5.79 13.35 5.08
N GLU A 95 -5.46 12.17 5.61
CA GLU A 95 -6.40 11.38 6.43
C GLU A 95 -6.30 11.76 7.91
N SER A 96 -5.06 11.87 8.40
CA SER A 96 -4.74 12.04 9.81
C SER A 96 -3.46 12.86 9.97
N THR A 97 -3.14 13.23 11.20
CA THR A 97 -1.83 13.77 11.59
C THR A 97 -0.88 12.71 12.14
N GLN A 98 -1.32 11.45 12.13
CA GLN A 98 -0.60 10.29 12.62
C GLN A 98 -0.31 9.31 11.47
N PRO A 99 0.80 8.56 11.51
CA PRO A 99 1.22 7.66 10.43
C PRO A 99 0.10 6.77 9.91
N ILE A 100 0.02 6.61 8.58
CA ILE A 100 -0.83 5.58 7.96
C ILE A 100 -0.18 4.23 8.19
N THR A 101 -0.82 3.38 8.99
CA THR A 101 -0.26 2.10 9.44
C THR A 101 -0.50 0.97 8.47
N ALA A 102 -1.59 1.05 7.71
CA ALA A 102 -1.94 0.08 6.70
C ALA A 102 -2.76 0.72 5.59
N ILE A 103 -2.48 0.30 4.35
CA ILE A 103 -3.25 0.70 3.17
C ILE A 103 -3.36 -0.49 2.22
N GLN A 104 -4.56 -0.80 1.74
CA GLN A 104 -4.77 -1.97 0.89
C GLN A 104 -5.99 -1.85 -0.02
N PHE A 105 -5.79 -2.04 -1.32
CA PHE A 105 -6.90 -2.22 -2.25
C PHE A 105 -7.60 -3.56 -2.01
N ALA A 106 -8.92 -3.57 -2.12
CA ALA A 106 -9.69 -4.80 -2.16
C ALA A 106 -9.52 -5.52 -3.51
N PRO A 107 -9.76 -6.85 -3.57
CA PRO A 107 -9.68 -7.63 -4.80
C PRO A 107 -10.53 -7.11 -5.95
N ASN A 108 -11.66 -6.44 -5.65
CA ASN A 108 -12.51 -5.82 -6.66
C ASN A 108 -11.92 -4.54 -7.31
N GLY A 109 -10.83 -4.00 -6.77
CA GLY A 109 -10.19 -2.76 -7.25
C GLY A 109 -10.99 -1.49 -6.99
N VAL A 110 -12.13 -1.58 -6.31
CA VAL A 110 -13.06 -0.48 -6.07
C VAL A 110 -12.96 0.03 -4.63
N HIS A 111 -12.68 -0.86 -3.67
CA HIS A 111 -12.55 -0.46 -2.26
C HIS A 111 -11.08 -0.30 -1.86
N LEU A 112 -10.82 0.69 -0.99
CA LEU A 112 -9.51 0.95 -0.42
C LEU A 112 -9.65 1.10 1.09
N PHE A 113 -8.86 0.32 1.84
CA PHE A 113 -8.74 0.42 3.28
C PHE A 113 -7.56 1.32 3.64
N VAL A 114 -7.76 2.27 4.54
CA VAL A 114 -6.72 3.15 5.07
C VAL A 114 -6.83 3.17 6.59
N ALA A 115 -5.78 2.76 7.31
CA ALA A 115 -5.72 2.83 8.77
C ALA A 115 -4.60 3.74 9.25
N SER A 116 -4.81 4.39 10.40
CA SER A 116 -3.84 5.30 11.00
C SER A 116 -3.57 4.96 12.47
N LYS A 117 -2.44 5.46 12.98
CA LYS A 117 -2.11 5.47 14.41
C LYS A 117 -3.06 6.32 15.26
N ASP A 118 -3.98 7.07 14.64
CA ASP A 118 -5.09 7.74 15.34
C ASP A 118 -6.19 6.80 15.87
N LEU A 119 -5.97 5.48 15.78
CA LEU A 119 -6.89 4.44 16.23
C LEU A 119 -8.20 4.42 15.42
N SER A 120 -8.11 4.81 14.16
CA SER A 120 -9.20 4.70 13.20
C SER A 120 -8.74 4.13 11.86
N ALA A 121 -9.71 3.61 11.13
CA ALA A 121 -9.58 3.24 9.74
C ALA A 121 -10.76 3.77 8.93
N THR A 122 -10.57 3.93 7.63
CA THR A 122 -11.55 4.45 6.70
C THR A 122 -11.60 3.54 5.48
N ILE A 123 -12.81 3.23 5.03
CA ILE A 123 -13.05 2.57 3.75
C ILE A 123 -13.41 3.63 2.72
N TYR A 124 -12.67 3.63 1.62
CA TYR A 124 -12.93 4.44 0.46
C TYR A 124 -13.48 3.61 -0.68
N ARG A 125 -14.35 4.24 -1.49
CA ARG A 125 -14.69 3.79 -2.84
C ARG A 125 -13.90 4.62 -3.86
N MET A 126 -13.23 3.96 -4.78
CA MET A 126 -12.58 4.59 -5.93
C MET A 126 -13.59 4.69 -7.08
N ASP A 127 -14.02 5.91 -7.40
CA ASP A 127 -14.86 6.17 -8.58
C ASP A 127 -13.98 6.37 -9.83
N SER A 128 -12.76 6.89 -9.66
CA SER A 128 -11.70 6.99 -10.66
C SER A 128 -10.33 7.13 -9.96
N PRO A 129 -9.18 7.00 -10.67
CA PRO A 129 -7.86 7.17 -10.04
C PRO A 129 -7.64 8.54 -9.36
N GLN A 130 -8.42 9.55 -9.75
CA GLN A 130 -8.40 10.90 -9.17
C GLN A 130 -9.54 11.17 -8.19
N ARG A 131 -10.43 10.19 -7.92
CA ARG A 131 -11.65 10.40 -7.14
C ARG A 131 -11.93 9.24 -6.19
N PHE A 132 -11.69 9.50 -4.91
CA PHE A 132 -12.01 8.60 -3.81
C PHE A 132 -13.09 9.19 -2.91
N GLN A 133 -14.07 8.38 -2.53
CA GLN A 133 -15.18 8.75 -1.65
C GLN A 133 -15.11 7.95 -0.35
N ARG A 134 -15.15 8.62 0.80
CA ARG A 134 -15.26 7.94 2.10
C ARG A 134 -16.64 7.30 2.21
N ILE A 135 -16.72 5.98 2.34
CA ILE A 135 -17.98 5.24 2.46
C ILE A 135 -18.20 4.64 3.84
N ALA A 136 -17.14 4.46 4.63
CA ALA A 136 -17.25 4.04 6.03
C ALA A 136 -16.07 4.55 6.85
N ARG A 137 -16.32 4.83 8.13
CA ARG A 137 -15.28 5.07 9.14
C ARG A 137 -15.39 4.03 10.24
N ILE A 138 -14.27 3.41 10.56
CA ILE A 138 -14.09 2.44 11.62
C ILE A 138 -13.32 3.15 12.74
N GLY A 139 -14.04 3.68 13.72
CA GLY A 139 -13.45 4.39 14.86
C GLY A 139 -13.32 3.51 16.10
N ALA A 140 -12.66 4.07 17.13
CA ALA A 140 -12.51 3.46 18.45
C ALA A 140 -11.82 2.08 18.43
N LEU A 141 -10.82 1.92 17.56
CA LEU A 141 -9.95 0.76 17.64
C LEU A 141 -9.18 0.81 18.96
N SER A 142 -9.01 -0.33 19.61
CA SER A 142 -8.23 -0.43 20.85
C SER A 142 -6.71 -0.25 20.62
N SER A 143 -6.26 -0.42 19.38
CA SER A 143 -4.89 -0.22 18.89
C SER A 143 -4.94 -0.08 17.36
N PHE A 144 -3.87 0.40 16.73
CA PHE A 144 -3.84 0.61 15.28
C PHE A 144 -3.78 -0.71 14.51
N ALA A 145 -4.44 -0.74 13.35
CA ALA A 145 -4.44 -1.88 12.43
C ALA A 145 -3.13 -1.95 11.64
N ILE A 146 -2.60 -3.17 11.42
CA ILE A 146 -1.27 -3.37 10.82
C ILE A 146 -1.33 -4.17 9.52
N SER A 147 -1.89 -5.39 9.56
CA SER A 147 -1.98 -6.26 8.39
C SER A 147 -3.44 -6.50 8.01
N PRO A 148 -3.96 -5.75 7.03
CA PRO A 148 -5.30 -5.94 6.52
C PRO A 148 -5.38 -7.13 5.55
N ASP A 149 -6.52 -7.80 5.56
CA ASP A 149 -6.87 -8.90 4.65
C ASP A 149 -8.34 -8.76 4.24
N TRP A 150 -8.54 -8.43 2.97
CA TRP A 150 -9.85 -8.40 2.33
C TRP A 150 -10.32 -9.82 2.03
N ASP A 151 -11.61 -10.09 2.24
CA ASP A 151 -12.19 -11.32 1.71
C ASP A 151 -12.30 -11.30 0.18
N VAL A 152 -12.48 -12.48 -0.40
CA VAL A 152 -12.49 -12.68 -1.86
C VAL A 152 -13.54 -11.82 -2.55
N ASP A 153 -14.70 -11.63 -1.90
CA ASP A 153 -15.83 -10.88 -2.46
C ASP A 153 -15.76 -9.36 -2.16
N SER A 154 -14.70 -8.91 -1.49
CA SER A 154 -14.49 -7.49 -1.14
C SER A 154 -15.66 -6.89 -0.34
N GLN A 155 -16.25 -7.68 0.57
CA GLN A 155 -17.37 -7.30 1.46
C GLN A 155 -16.92 -7.15 2.92
N TYR A 156 -15.87 -7.87 3.30
CA TYR A 156 -15.32 -7.87 4.64
C TYR A 156 -13.82 -7.61 4.60
N ILE A 157 -13.32 -6.94 5.63
CA ILE A 157 -11.90 -6.81 5.87
C ILE A 157 -11.57 -7.22 7.30
N ARG A 158 -10.44 -7.91 7.45
CA ARG A 158 -9.85 -8.27 8.74
C ARG A 158 -8.56 -7.49 8.91
N ALA A 159 -8.23 -7.11 10.14
CA ALA A 159 -6.92 -6.60 10.45
C ALA A 159 -6.50 -6.96 11.87
N ASN A 160 -5.22 -7.24 12.08
CA ASN A 160 -4.64 -7.41 13.41
C ASN A 160 -4.11 -6.08 13.98
N SER A 161 -3.80 -6.08 15.28
CA SER A 161 -3.16 -4.95 15.98
C SER A 161 -1.94 -5.39 16.79
N THR A 162 -1.19 -4.41 17.32
CA THR A 162 0.01 -4.64 18.15
C THR A 162 -0.30 -5.26 19.52
N VAL A 163 -1.57 -5.26 19.94
CA VAL A 163 -2.00 -5.78 21.24
C VAL A 163 -2.74 -7.12 21.12
N GLY A 164 -2.63 -7.79 19.98
CA GLY A 164 -3.21 -9.11 19.75
C GLY A 164 -4.71 -9.12 19.48
N HIS A 165 -5.32 -7.97 19.19
CA HIS A 165 -6.73 -7.90 18.80
C HIS A 165 -6.90 -8.12 17.30
N ILE A 166 -8.03 -8.72 16.92
CA ILE A 166 -8.47 -8.87 15.54
C ILE A 166 -9.71 -8.00 15.33
N TYR A 167 -9.64 -7.15 14.31
CA TYR A 167 -10.78 -6.38 13.81
C TYR A 167 -11.38 -7.12 12.62
N HIS A 168 -12.71 -7.22 12.57
CA HIS A 168 -13.46 -7.76 11.44
C HIS A 168 -14.58 -6.79 11.10
N CYS A 169 -14.51 -6.20 9.91
CA CYS A 169 -15.40 -5.12 9.50
C CYS A 169 -16.09 -5.49 8.19
N GLY A 170 -17.42 -5.53 8.20
CA GLY A 170 -18.22 -5.52 6.98
C GLY A 170 -18.85 -4.16 6.79
N PHE A 171 -19.01 -3.74 5.54
CA PHE A 171 -19.71 -2.51 5.17
C PHE A 171 -20.90 -2.90 4.29
N LYS A 172 -22.09 -2.45 4.66
CA LYS A 172 -23.29 -2.73 3.86
C LYS A 172 -23.16 -1.96 2.54
N ASN A 173 -23.41 -2.62 1.42
CA ASN A 173 -23.61 -1.95 0.14
C ASN A 173 -24.70 -0.88 0.32
N VAL A 174 -24.31 0.40 0.28
CA VAL A 174 -25.23 1.54 0.19
C VAL A 174 -25.50 1.81 -1.27
#